data_AF-A0A1T4TRI9-F1
#
_entry.id   AF-A0A1T4TRI9-F1
#
_cell.length_a   1.000
_cell.length_b   1.000
_cell.length_c   1.000
_cell.angle_alpha   90.00
_cell.angle_beta   90.00
_cell.angle_gamma   90.00
#
_symmetry.space_group_name_H-M   'P 1'
#
loop_
_entity.id
_entity.type
_entity.pdbx_description
1 polymer ?
#
loop_
_entity_poly.entity_id
_entity_poly.type
_entity_poly.pdbx_seq_one_letter_code
_entity_poly.pdbx_strand_id
1 'polypeptide(L)'
;MNYEIIEMQQFSGKRAGIYSVMIADDNLTLFEHFVKAHVRDYALEVRSITQYLSYIGNRYGMQSRFFKVDRGMPQDGVCVLFDHPEKKLRLYCYRVGTAALIIGGGMPRPGRRGGEGVPEKMLASISQDIRRKIRAGDIYWSAQEARLCGDLVFRTEEK
;
A
#
# COMPACT_ATOMS: atom_id res chain seq x y z
N MET A 1 -5.67 11.09 -12.53
CA MET A 1 -5.89 9.63 -12.50
C MET A 1 -7.09 9.36 -11.59
N ASN A 2 -8.07 8.60 -12.07
CA ASN A 2 -9.23 8.22 -11.25
C ASN A 2 -8.95 6.88 -10.58
N TYR A 3 -9.20 6.78 -9.28
CA TYR A 3 -8.97 5.56 -8.51
C TYR A 3 -9.77 5.55 -7.21
N GLU A 4 -9.87 4.38 -6.60
CA GLU A 4 -10.51 4.18 -5.30
C GLU A 4 -9.55 3.46 -4.33
N ILE A 5 -9.63 3.82 -3.06
CA ILE A 5 -8.94 3.10 -1.98
C ILE A 5 -9.88 2.06 -1.39
N ILE A 6 -9.59 0.79 -1.65
CA ILE A 6 -10.43 -0.35 -1.24
C ILE A 6 -9.80 -1.07 -0.06
N GLU A 7 -10.62 -1.42 0.92
CA GLU A 7 -10.16 -2.21 2.07
C GLU A 7 -9.91 -3.68 1.68
N MET A 8 -8.73 -4.17 2.05
CA MET A 8 -8.35 -5.58 1.96
C MET A 8 -8.79 -6.31 3.23
N GLN A 9 -10.08 -6.68 3.29
CA GLN A 9 -10.72 -7.29 4.47
C GLN A 9 -9.95 -8.49 5.04
N GLN A 10 -9.30 -9.28 4.18
CA GLN A 10 -8.51 -10.44 4.58
C GLN A 10 -7.23 -10.11 5.37
N PHE A 11 -6.75 -8.86 5.30
CA PHE A 11 -5.55 -8.40 5.99
C PHE A 11 -5.85 -7.38 7.08
N SER A 12 -6.90 -6.58 6.92
CA SER A 12 -7.32 -5.59 7.91
C SER A 12 -7.72 -6.23 9.23
N GLY A 13 -7.46 -5.53 10.33
CA GLY A 13 -7.80 -6.01 11.66
C GLY A 13 -7.85 -4.89 12.68
N LYS A 14 -7.92 -5.25 13.97
CA LYS A 14 -8.05 -4.28 15.07
C LYS A 14 -6.81 -3.42 15.30
N ARG A 15 -5.66 -3.78 14.70
CA ARG A 15 -4.39 -3.05 14.88
C ARG A 15 -4.12 -2.06 13.76
N ALA A 16 -4.57 -2.35 12.55
CA ALA A 16 -4.48 -1.44 11.41
C ALA A 16 -5.47 -1.85 10.31
N GLY A 17 -5.97 -0.86 9.56
CA GLY A 17 -6.66 -1.08 8.30
C GLY A 17 -5.66 -1.26 7.16
N ILE A 18 -5.88 -2.26 6.32
CA ILE A 18 -5.05 -2.56 5.17
C ILE A 18 -5.88 -2.31 3.92
N TYR A 19 -5.37 -1.49 3.02
CA TYR A 19 -6.08 -1.05 1.82
C TYR A 19 -5.20 -1.27 0.60
N SER A 20 -5.82 -1.35 -0.58
CA SER A 20 -5.12 -1.24 -1.85
C SER A 20 -5.83 -0.25 -2.76
N VAL A 21 -5.16 0.12 -3.85
CA VAL A 21 -5.66 1.09 -4.82
C VAL A 21 -6.27 0.32 -5.97
N MET A 22 -7.50 0.64 -6.36
CA MET A 22 -8.13 0.18 -7.59
C MET A 22 -8.19 1.33 -8.57
N ILE A 23 -7.58 1.17 -9.74
CA ILE A 23 -7.61 2.21 -10.78
C ILE A 23 -8.97 2.14 -11.47
N ALA A 24 -9.53 3.29 -11.87
CA ALA A 24 -10.77 3.32 -12.63
C ALA A 24 -10.68 2.40 -13.86
N ASP A 25 -11.78 1.70 -14.13
CA ASP A 25 -11.92 0.73 -15.22
C ASP A 25 -11.00 -0.50 -15.13
N ASP A 26 -10.31 -0.70 -14.01
CA ASP A 26 -9.60 -1.93 -13.67
C ASP A 26 -10.47 -2.82 -12.77
N ASN A 27 -10.38 -4.14 -12.99
CA ASN A 27 -11.10 -5.14 -12.18
C ASN A 27 -10.27 -5.65 -11.01
N LEU A 28 -8.99 -5.26 -10.93
CA LEU A 28 -8.07 -5.67 -9.88
C LEU A 28 -7.43 -4.45 -9.21
N THR A 29 -7.19 -4.59 -7.92
CA THR A 29 -6.35 -3.65 -7.16
C THR A 29 -4.88 -3.78 -7.57
N LEU A 30 -4.08 -2.75 -7.30
CA LEU A 30 -2.63 -2.79 -7.50
C LEU A 30 -1.96 -3.96 -6.77
N PHE A 31 -2.48 -4.33 -5.59
CA PHE A 31 -1.98 -5.49 -4.87
C PHE A 31 -2.32 -6.81 -5.57
N GLU A 32 -3.53 -6.96 -6.09
CA GLU A 32 -3.93 -8.18 -6.81
C GLU A 32 -3.13 -8.34 -8.12
N HIS A 33 -2.89 -7.24 -8.84
CA HIS A 33 -1.97 -7.24 -9.98
C HIS A 33 -0.56 -7.68 -9.58
N PHE A 34 -0.05 -7.17 -8.47
CA PHE A 34 1.25 -7.57 -7.92
C PHE A 34 1.29 -9.07 -7.60
N VAL A 35 0.27 -9.60 -6.93
CA VAL A 35 0.19 -11.04 -6.62
C VAL A 35 0.13 -11.84 -7.92
N LYS A 36 -0.74 -11.48 -8.86
CA LYS A 36 -0.90 -12.20 -10.14
C LYS A 36 0.40 -12.21 -10.96
N ALA A 37 1.13 -11.10 -10.98
CA ALA A 37 2.39 -10.97 -11.71
C ALA A 37 3.54 -11.79 -11.12
N HIS A 38 3.52 -12.09 -9.81
CA HIS A 38 4.67 -12.65 -9.11
C HIS A 38 4.42 -14.00 -8.43
N VAL A 39 3.17 -14.43 -8.24
CA VAL A 39 2.86 -15.67 -7.51
C VAL A 39 3.48 -16.92 -8.15
N ARG A 40 3.67 -16.93 -9.47
CA ARG A 40 4.28 -18.05 -10.19
C ARG A 40 5.78 -18.19 -9.90
N ASP A 41 6.51 -17.08 -9.94
CA ASP A 41 7.98 -17.08 -9.89
C ASP A 41 8.52 -16.77 -8.48
N TYR A 42 7.70 -16.19 -7.61
CA TYR A 42 8.04 -15.70 -6.26
C TYR A 42 6.98 -16.13 -5.22
N ALA A 43 6.53 -17.38 -5.28
CA ALA A 43 5.43 -17.89 -4.45
C ALA A 43 5.70 -17.76 -2.93
N LEU A 44 6.94 -18.05 -2.50
CA LEU A 44 7.32 -17.98 -1.09
C LEU A 44 7.35 -16.53 -0.59
N GLU A 45 7.80 -15.61 -1.44
CA GLU A 45 7.90 -14.19 -1.17
C GLU A 45 6.50 -13.56 -1.09
N VAL A 46 5.62 -13.88 -2.04
CA VAL A 46 4.21 -13.47 -2.01
C VAL A 46 3.53 -13.98 -0.74
N ARG A 47 3.78 -15.24 -0.36
CA ARG A 47 3.25 -15.81 0.90
C ARG A 47 3.78 -15.08 2.14
N SER A 48 5.07 -14.75 2.16
CA SER A 48 5.68 -14.00 3.26
C SER A 48 5.07 -12.61 3.40
N ILE A 49 4.89 -11.92 2.27
CA ILE A 49 4.26 -10.59 2.20
C ILE A 49 2.82 -10.64 2.70
N THR A 50 1.99 -11.56 2.22
CA THR A 50 0.58 -11.68 2.68
C THR A 50 0.49 -12.00 4.17
N GLN A 51 1.38 -12.85 4.68
CA GLN A 51 1.49 -13.14 6.11
C GLN A 51 1.85 -11.87 6.92
N TYR A 52 2.77 -11.05 6.42
CA TYR A 52 3.13 -9.79 7.07
C TYR A 52 2.00 -8.77 7.05
N LEU A 53 1.25 -8.67 5.95
CA LEU A 53 0.05 -7.84 5.89
C LEU A 53 -0.97 -8.25 6.96
N SER A 54 -1.25 -9.55 7.08
CA SER A 54 -2.13 -10.07 8.13
C SER A 54 -1.61 -9.76 9.54
N TYR A 55 -0.31 -9.92 9.76
CA TYR A 55 0.36 -9.60 11.02
C TYR A 55 0.29 -8.12 11.40
N ILE A 56 0.45 -7.23 10.43
CA ILE A 56 0.30 -5.78 10.62
C ILE A 56 -1.14 -5.46 11.02
N GLY A 57 -2.14 -5.93 10.25
CA GLY A 57 -3.54 -5.58 10.51
C GLY A 57 -4.09 -6.19 11.80
N ASN A 58 -3.68 -7.41 12.16
CA ASN A 58 -4.33 -8.16 13.25
C ASN A 58 -3.52 -8.23 14.55
N ARG A 59 -2.18 -8.30 14.49
CA ARG A 59 -1.38 -8.68 15.67
C ARG A 59 -0.48 -7.57 16.19
N TYR A 60 0.29 -6.94 15.32
CA TYR A 60 1.41 -6.11 15.72
C TYR A 60 1.24 -4.62 15.39
N GLY A 61 0.35 -4.27 14.45
CA GLY A 61 0.23 -2.90 13.96
C GLY A 61 1.45 -2.45 13.14
N MET A 62 1.58 -1.13 12.95
CA MET A 62 2.57 -0.48 12.07
C MET A 62 3.99 -0.41 12.64
N GLN A 63 4.51 -1.52 13.18
CA GLN A 63 5.86 -1.55 13.74
C GLN A 63 6.92 -1.35 12.65
N SER A 64 7.93 -0.53 12.95
CA SER A 64 9.01 -0.20 12.01
C SER A 64 9.76 -1.42 11.49
N ARG A 65 9.83 -2.53 12.23
CA ARG A 65 10.47 -3.78 11.80
C ARG A 65 9.91 -4.37 10.50
N PHE A 66 8.67 -4.06 10.15
CA PHE A 66 8.06 -4.51 8.90
C PHE A 66 8.44 -3.64 7.70
N PHE A 67 8.94 -2.43 7.94
CA PHE A 67 9.14 -1.44 6.89
C PHE A 67 10.59 -1.05 6.79
N LYS A 68 11.06 -0.87 5.55
CA LYS A 68 12.27 -0.08 5.32
C LYS A 68 11.83 1.28 4.78
N VAL A 69 12.18 2.32 5.52
CA VAL A 69 12.14 3.69 5.03
C VAL A 69 13.36 3.85 4.14
N ASP A 70 13.15 4.02 2.84
CA ASP A 70 14.26 4.34 1.95
C ASP A 70 14.60 5.81 2.15
N ARG A 71 15.83 6.13 2.56
CA ARG A 71 16.25 7.50 2.92
C ARG A 71 16.32 8.44 1.70
N GLY A 72 16.03 7.93 0.50
CA GLY A 72 15.91 8.70 -0.74
C GLY A 72 14.46 8.93 -1.21
N MET A 73 13.44 8.44 -0.49
CA MET A 73 12.04 8.66 -0.88
C MET A 73 11.59 10.09 -0.52
N PRO A 74 11.20 10.91 -1.51
CA PRO A 74 10.93 12.33 -1.29
C PRO A 74 9.61 12.63 -0.54
N GLN A 75 8.85 11.62 -0.10
CA GLN A 75 7.49 11.80 0.41
C GLN A 75 7.27 11.00 1.69
N ASP A 76 7.22 11.71 2.82
CA ASP A 76 7.02 11.18 4.17
C ASP A 76 5.95 10.07 4.20
N GLY A 77 6.33 8.86 4.57
CA GLY A 77 5.38 7.75 4.79
C GLY A 77 5.23 6.76 3.64
N VAL A 78 5.78 7.01 2.44
CA VAL A 78 6.00 5.92 1.46
C VAL A 78 7.13 5.03 1.98
N CYS A 79 6.94 3.72 1.91
CA CYS A 79 7.85 2.73 2.48
C CYS A 79 7.82 1.43 1.67
N VAL A 80 8.78 0.55 1.94
CA VAL A 80 8.86 -0.77 1.31
C VAL A 80 8.66 -1.87 2.34
N LEU A 81 7.74 -2.79 2.04
CA LEU A 81 7.58 -4.08 2.69
C LEU A 81 8.36 -5.13 1.89
N PHE A 82 9.21 -5.90 2.55
CA PHE A 82 9.97 -7.00 1.94
C PHE A 82 9.37 -8.35 2.31
N ASP A 83 9.58 -9.32 1.44
CA ASP A 83 9.58 -10.73 1.83
C ASP A 83 10.76 -11.06 2.77
N HIS A 84 10.59 -12.08 3.58
CA HIS A 84 11.64 -12.63 4.44
C HIS A 84 11.82 -14.12 4.13
N PRO A 85 13.05 -14.67 4.13
CA PRO A 85 14.33 -14.07 4.53
C PRO A 85 15.17 -13.42 3.42
N GLU A 86 14.91 -13.74 2.15
CA GLU A 86 15.83 -13.40 1.04
C GLU A 86 15.59 -12.01 0.41
N LYS A 87 14.48 -11.32 0.75
CA LYS A 87 14.15 -9.93 0.37
C LYS A 87 14.20 -9.70 -1.15
N LYS A 88 13.70 -10.66 -1.92
CA LYS A 88 13.72 -10.64 -3.39
C LYS A 88 12.60 -9.82 -4.02
N LEU A 89 11.50 -9.60 -3.33
CA LEU A 89 10.31 -8.92 -3.82
C LEU A 89 9.98 -7.71 -2.93
N ARG A 90 9.78 -6.56 -3.56
CA ARG A 90 9.46 -5.31 -2.87
C ARG A 90 8.02 -4.94 -3.12
N LEU A 91 7.25 -4.76 -2.06
CA LEU A 91 5.92 -4.17 -2.13
C LEU A 91 6.00 -2.73 -1.60
N TYR A 92 5.59 -1.77 -2.42
CA TYR A 92 5.56 -0.37 -2.03
C TYR A 92 4.24 -0.07 -1.32
N CYS A 93 4.34 0.61 -0.17
CA CYS A 93 3.20 0.92 0.68
C CYS A 93 3.28 2.37 1.18
N TYR A 94 2.13 3.00 1.40
CA TYR A 94 2.02 4.31 2.04
C TYR A 94 1.36 4.16 3.42
N ARG A 95 2.06 4.66 4.45
CA ARG A 95 1.59 4.63 5.84
C ARG A 95 0.84 5.90 6.18
N VAL A 96 -0.42 5.74 6.57
CA VAL A 96 -1.22 6.82 7.16
C VAL A 96 -1.13 6.70 8.68
N GLY A 97 -0.14 7.39 9.26
CA GLY A 97 0.14 7.35 10.69
C GLY A 97 0.48 5.93 11.18
N THR A 98 -0.19 5.51 12.26
CA THR A 98 -0.11 4.15 12.83
C THR A 98 -1.34 3.29 12.50
N ALA A 99 -2.26 3.85 11.71
CA ALA A 99 -3.64 3.41 11.64
C ALA A 99 -3.95 2.64 10.35
N ALA A 100 -3.48 3.14 9.20
CA ALA A 100 -3.78 2.52 7.91
C ALA A 100 -2.55 2.34 7.00
N LEU A 101 -2.54 1.22 6.26
CA LEU A 101 -1.55 0.92 5.23
C LEU A 101 -2.24 0.92 3.86
N ILE A 102 -1.78 1.75 2.95
CA ILE A 102 -2.22 1.73 1.55
C ILE A 102 -1.17 0.99 0.75
N ILE A 103 -1.55 -0.13 0.17
CA ILE A 103 -0.68 -1.01 -0.60
C ILE A 103 -0.79 -0.66 -2.08
N GLY A 104 0.35 -0.36 -2.69
CA GLY A 104 0.47 -0.18 -4.13
C GLY A 104 0.92 -1.46 -4.84
N GLY A 105 1.74 -1.29 -5.86
CA GLY A 105 2.40 -2.39 -6.56
C GLY A 105 3.81 -2.66 -6.05
N GLY A 106 4.51 -3.53 -6.75
CA GLY A 106 5.84 -3.99 -6.36
C GLY A 106 6.64 -4.55 -7.53
N MET A 107 7.94 -4.79 -7.29
CA MET A 107 8.87 -5.32 -8.30
C MET A 107 9.94 -6.22 -7.66
N PRO A 108 10.48 -7.22 -8.39
CA PRO A 108 11.62 -8.02 -7.93
C PRO A 108 12.91 -7.21 -7.81
N ARG A 109 13.89 -7.76 -7.08
CA ARG A 109 15.25 -7.23 -6.89
C ARG A 109 16.31 -8.13 -7.56
N PRO A 110 17.37 -7.55 -8.19
CA PRO A 110 17.52 -6.14 -8.56
C PRO A 110 16.46 -5.77 -9.60
N GLY A 111 15.92 -4.54 -9.52
CA GLY A 111 15.00 -4.11 -10.55
C GLY A 111 15.70 -4.11 -11.91
N ARG A 112 14.98 -4.43 -12.98
CA ARG A 112 15.53 -4.24 -14.34
C ARG A 112 15.88 -2.76 -14.49
N ARG A 113 17.13 -2.44 -14.86
CA ARG A 113 17.58 -1.07 -15.18
C ARG A 113 16.56 -0.42 -16.13
N GLY A 114 15.89 0.64 -15.66
CA GLY A 114 14.91 1.43 -16.44
C GLY A 114 13.44 1.31 -16.01
N GLY A 115 13.05 0.28 -15.24
CA GLY A 115 11.68 0.12 -14.70
C GLY A 115 11.53 0.40 -13.21
N GLU A 116 12.66 0.66 -12.52
CA GLU A 116 12.68 1.02 -11.10
C GLU A 116 11.96 2.36 -10.90
N GLY A 117 10.86 2.32 -10.12
CA GLY A 117 10.19 3.51 -9.63
C GLY A 117 8.77 3.77 -10.17
N VAL A 118 8.21 2.97 -11.07
CA VAL A 118 6.82 3.19 -11.52
C VAL A 118 5.80 2.98 -10.38
N PRO A 119 5.80 1.83 -9.67
CA PRO A 119 4.89 1.64 -8.53
C PRO A 119 5.14 2.65 -7.41
N GLU A 120 6.41 3.01 -7.21
CA GLU A 120 6.82 4.01 -6.22
C GLU A 120 6.28 5.41 -6.54
N LYS A 121 6.51 5.90 -7.76
CA LYS A 121 6.05 7.24 -8.19
C LYS A 121 4.54 7.34 -8.19
N MET A 122 3.85 6.28 -8.63
CA MET A 122 2.39 6.22 -8.58
C MET A 122 1.89 6.33 -7.13
N LEU A 123 2.45 5.52 -6.23
CA LEU A 123 2.06 5.54 -4.83
C LEU A 123 2.42 6.88 -4.14
N ALA A 124 3.52 7.50 -4.57
CA ALA A 124 3.91 8.83 -4.12
C ALA A 124 2.85 9.88 -4.52
N SER A 125 2.37 9.87 -5.77
CA SER A 125 1.26 10.72 -6.22
C SER A 125 -0.01 10.49 -5.39
N ILE A 126 -0.40 9.23 -5.23
CA ILE A 126 -1.58 8.83 -4.44
C ILE A 126 -1.45 9.30 -2.98
N SER A 127 -0.24 9.24 -2.41
CA SER A 127 0.01 9.72 -1.04
C SER A 127 -0.28 11.21 -0.88
N GLN A 128 0.01 12.03 -1.91
CA GLN A 128 -0.26 13.47 -1.87
C GLN A 128 -1.76 13.74 -1.86
N ASP A 129 -2.50 13.03 -2.70
CA ASP A 129 -3.94 13.15 -2.84
C ASP A 129 -4.65 12.76 -1.53
N ILE A 130 -4.25 11.63 -0.93
CA ILE A 130 -4.76 11.19 0.39
C ILE A 130 -4.46 12.23 1.45
N ARG A 131 -3.24 12.78 1.49
CA ARG A 131 -2.87 13.84 2.44
C ARG A 131 -3.72 15.10 2.27
N ARG A 132 -4.03 15.49 1.03
CA ARG A 132 -4.91 16.64 0.77
C ARG A 132 -6.30 16.40 1.36
N LYS A 133 -6.91 15.25 1.09
CA LYS A 133 -8.24 14.90 1.65
C LYS A 133 -8.24 14.77 3.18
N ILE A 134 -7.18 14.21 3.77
CA ILE A 134 -7.05 14.17 5.24
C ILE A 134 -6.98 15.57 5.83
N ARG A 135 -6.21 16.49 5.22
CA ARG A 135 -6.13 17.89 5.69
C ARG A 135 -7.43 18.65 5.51
N ALA A 136 -8.20 18.34 4.46
CA ALA A 136 -9.51 18.93 4.21
C ALA A 136 -10.59 18.38 5.15
N GLY A 137 -10.36 17.22 5.79
CA GLY A 137 -11.33 16.53 6.64
C GLY A 137 -12.21 15.53 5.89
N ASP A 138 -12.03 15.39 4.57
CA ASP A 138 -12.80 14.47 3.72
C ASP A 138 -12.49 13.00 4.02
N ILE A 139 -11.28 12.72 4.53
CA ILE A 139 -10.87 11.39 5.00
C ILE A 139 -10.37 11.53 6.43
N TYR A 140 -10.80 10.63 7.30
CA TYR A 140 -10.36 10.60 8.69
C TYR A 140 -10.22 9.16 9.20
N TRP A 141 -9.50 8.99 10.30
CA TRP A 141 -9.41 7.71 10.99
C TRP A 141 -10.49 7.60 12.06
N SER A 142 -11.30 6.55 12.00
CA SER A 142 -12.22 6.17 13.08
C SER A 142 -11.54 5.25 14.07
N ALA A 143 -11.40 5.69 15.32
CA ALA A 143 -10.87 4.86 16.40
C ALA A 143 -11.82 3.70 16.77
N GLN A 144 -13.12 3.88 16.58
CA GLN A 144 -14.15 2.87 16.91
C GLN A 144 -14.12 1.73 15.90
N GLU A 145 -14.04 2.06 14.62
CA GLU A 145 -14.00 1.07 13.54
C GLU A 145 -12.57 0.56 13.29
N ALA A 146 -11.57 1.29 13.77
CA ALA A 146 -10.17 1.11 13.41
C ALA A 146 -10.00 1.10 11.87
N ARG A 147 -10.65 2.05 11.18
CA ARG A 147 -10.67 2.18 9.72
C ARG A 147 -10.55 3.64 9.27
N LEU A 148 -10.09 3.82 8.04
CA LEU A 148 -10.29 5.06 7.29
C LEU A 148 -11.76 5.18 6.90
N CYS A 149 -12.33 6.34 7.16
CA CYS A 149 -13.70 6.70 6.83
C CYS A 149 -13.71 7.98 6.00
N GLY A 150 -14.82 8.25 5.32
CA GLY A 150 -14.99 9.42 4.45
C GLY A 150 -14.87 9.08 2.97
N ASP A 151 -14.47 10.05 2.15
CA ASP A 151 -14.44 9.92 0.70
C ASP A 151 -13.13 9.32 0.18
N LEU A 152 -13.13 8.00 0.01
CA LEU A 152 -12.03 7.19 -0.51
C LEU A 152 -11.98 7.12 -2.05
N VAL A 153 -12.84 7.86 -2.76
CA VAL A 153 -12.90 7.89 -4.23
C VAL A 153 -12.19 9.13 -4.75
N PHE A 154 -11.22 8.95 -5.64
CA PHE A 154 -10.40 10.03 -6.19
C PHE A 154 -10.73 10.21 -7.66
N ARG A 155 -11.29 11.37 -7.99
CA ARG A 155 -11.63 11.76 -9.36
C ARG A 155 -10.81 12.99 -9.73
N THR A 156 -10.26 12.98 -10.93
CA THR A 156 -9.67 14.16 -11.55
C THR A 156 -10.81 14.88 -12.21
N GLU A 157 -11.16 16.07 -11.74
CA GLU A 157 -12.04 16.94 -12.54
C GLU A 157 -11.26 17.31 -13.81
N GLU A 158 -11.80 16.94 -14.98
CA GLU A 158 -11.34 17.48 -16.25
C GLU A 158 -11.59 18.98 -16.20
N LYS A 159 -10.51 19.77 -16.18
CA LYS A 159 -10.57 21.21 -16.42
C LYS A 159 -10.53 21.50 -17.91
#